data_AF-A0A4Y2GYE2-F1
#
_entry.id   AF-A0A4Y2GYE2-F1
#
_cell.length_a   1.000
_cell.length_b   1.000
_cell.length_c   1.000
_cell.angle_alpha   90.00
_cell.angle_beta   90.00
_cell.angle_gamma   90.00
#
_symmetry.space_group_name_H-M   'P 1'
#
loop_
_entity.id
_entity.type
_entity.pdbx_description
1 polymer ?
#
loop_
_entity_poly.entity_id
_entity_poly.type
_entity_poly.pdbx_seq_one_letter_code
_entity_poly.pdbx_strand_id
1 'polypeptide(L)'
;MSIFAGGRKCDLEILAEELGETVNVSHKLKDLKKMILANKEYDEESAKEWLNTVINEREENERRNEEIAERKRQEEIAERRRQEYIAKRKREEEI
;
A
#
# COMPACT_ATOMS: atom_id res chain seq x y z
N MET A 1 18.07 -19.02 -1.52
CA MET A 1 17.42 -17.85 -2.14
C MET A 1 17.23 -16.81 -1.04
N SER A 2 17.41 -15.51 -1.29
CA SER A 2 17.13 -14.50 -0.25
C SER A 2 15.63 -14.29 -0.12
N ILE A 3 15.05 -14.70 1.01
CA ILE A 3 13.66 -14.43 1.41
C ILE A 3 13.28 -12.95 1.38
N PHE A 4 14.25 -12.04 1.55
CA PHE A 4 14.01 -10.60 1.49
C PHE A 4 13.95 -10.05 0.06
N ALA A 5 13.83 -10.91 -0.95
CA ALA A 5 13.64 -10.47 -2.33
C ALA A 5 12.23 -9.86 -2.48
N GLY A 6 12.15 -8.57 -2.80
CA GLY A 6 10.89 -7.83 -2.94
C GLY A 6 10.46 -7.03 -1.69
N GLY A 7 11.04 -7.31 -0.52
CA GLY A 7 10.76 -6.56 0.71
C GLY A 7 11.37 -5.16 0.71
N ARG A 8 10.55 -4.14 0.97
CA ARG A 8 10.96 -2.75 1.21
C ARG A 8 11.54 -2.60 2.62
N LYS A 9 12.17 -1.45 2.89
CA LYS A 9 12.66 -1.12 4.23
C LYS A 9 11.54 -1.19 5.28
N CYS A 10 10.40 -0.57 5.00
CA CYS A 10 9.26 -0.57 5.92
C CYS A 10 8.74 -1.99 6.22
N ASP A 11 8.75 -2.89 5.23
CA ASP A 11 8.31 -4.28 5.43
C ASP A 11 9.27 -5.04 6.38
N LEU A 12 10.57 -4.75 6.32
CA LEU A 12 11.58 -5.32 7.22
C LEU A 12 11.56 -4.70 8.61
N GLU A 13 11.15 -3.43 8.73
CA GLU A 13 10.96 -2.77 10.03
C GLU A 13 9.81 -3.46 10.79
N ILE A 14 8.67 -3.70 10.12
CA ILE A 14 7.54 -4.44 10.69
C ILE A 14 7.96 -5.85 11.11
N LEU A 15 8.69 -6.57 10.25
CA LEU A 15 9.15 -7.93 10.55
C LEU A 15 10.11 -7.96 11.76
N ALA A 16 10.99 -6.98 11.90
CA ALA A 16 11.89 -6.90 13.04
C ALA A 16 11.15 -6.54 14.34
N GLU A 17 10.15 -5.64 14.30
CA GLU A 17 9.31 -5.33 15.46
C GLU A 17 8.52 -6.56 15.94
N GLU A 18 7.95 -7.34 15.02
CA GLU A 18 7.23 -8.60 15.34
C GLU A 18 8.15 -9.65 15.98
N LEU A 19 9.42 -9.68 15.59
CA LEU A 19 10.44 -10.52 16.22
C LEU A 19 10.93 -9.96 17.58
N GLY A 20 10.33 -8.87 18.07
CA GLY A 20 10.68 -8.23 19.34
C GLY A 20 11.96 -7.39 19.30
N GLU A 21 12.51 -7.13 18.10
CA GLU A 21 13.71 -6.32 17.94
C GLU A 21 13.37 -4.82 17.95
N THR A 22 14.20 -4.02 18.60
CA THR A 22 14.01 -2.56 18.61
C THR A 22 14.47 -1.96 17.29
N VAL A 23 13.53 -1.51 16.48
CA VAL A 23 13.81 -0.88 15.18
C VAL A 23 13.95 0.64 15.34
N ASN A 24 15.01 1.19 14.75
CA ASN A 24 15.21 2.63 14.64
C ASN A 24 15.08 3.03 13.17
N VAL A 25 14.40 4.14 12.90
CA VAL A 25 14.29 4.76 11.57
C VAL A 25 15.66 5.02 10.91
N SER A 26 16.73 5.17 11.70
CA SER A 26 18.09 5.31 11.19
C SER A 26 18.71 4.02 10.67
N HIS A 27 18.16 2.85 11.01
CA HIS A 27 18.69 1.57 10.57
C HIS A 27 18.60 1.47 9.05
N LYS A 28 19.69 1.00 8.43
CA LYS A 28 19.70 0.71 7.00
C LYS A 28 19.04 -0.65 6.77
N LEU A 29 18.57 -0.88 5.55
CA LEU A 29 18.03 -2.16 5.11
C LEU A 29 18.97 -3.34 5.45
N LYS A 30 20.30 -3.14 5.31
CA LYS A 30 21.31 -4.14 5.65
C LYS A 30 21.36 -4.46 7.15
N ASP A 31 21.15 -3.46 8.00
CA ASP A 31 21.19 -3.62 9.45
C ASP A 31 19.94 -4.37 9.93
N LEU A 32 18.76 -4.02 9.41
CA LEU A 32 17.51 -4.73 9.66
C LEU A 32 17.61 -6.22 9.29
N LYS A 33 18.14 -6.53 8.09
CA LYS A 33 18.38 -7.91 7.66
C LYS A 33 19.28 -8.68 8.61
N LYS A 34 20.32 -8.03 9.14
CA LYS A 34 21.23 -8.65 10.10
C LYS A 34 20.55 -8.90 11.45
N MET A 35 19.73 -7.97 11.94
CA MET A 35 18.99 -8.13 13.19
C MET A 35 18.01 -9.29 13.10
N ILE A 36 17.20 -9.34 12.03
CA ILE A 36 16.25 -10.42 11.77
C ILE A 36 16.95 -11.78 11.73
N LEU A 37 18.05 -11.89 11.00
CA LEU A 37 18.82 -13.15 10.89
C LEU A 37 19.59 -13.53 12.16
N ALA A 38 19.83 -12.58 13.08
CA ALA A 38 20.53 -12.82 14.33
C ALA A 38 19.60 -13.29 15.45
N ASN A 39 18.28 -13.17 15.28
CA ASN A 39 17.29 -13.61 16.25
C ASN A 39 17.31 -15.15 16.36
N LYS A 40 17.29 -15.67 17.60
CA LYS A 40 17.41 -17.11 17.87
C LYS A 40 16.12 -17.88 17.61
N GLU A 41 14.98 -17.19 17.62
CA GLU A 41 13.66 -17.73 17.33
C GLU A 41 13.27 -17.51 15.86
N TYR A 42 14.22 -17.02 15.05
CA TYR A 42 14.02 -16.77 13.64
C TYR A 42 13.74 -18.07 12.88
N ASP A 43 12.49 -18.25 12.47
CA ASP A 43 12.09 -19.29 11.52
C ASP A 43 11.95 -18.70 10.11
N GLU A 44 12.73 -19.24 9.16
CA GLU A 44 12.82 -18.69 7.80
C GLU A 44 11.48 -18.82 7.05
N GLU A 45 10.73 -19.89 7.29
CA GLU A 45 9.45 -20.15 6.64
C GLU A 45 8.36 -19.22 7.18
N SER A 46 8.27 -19.08 8.52
CA SER A 46 7.34 -18.17 9.19
C SER A 46 7.62 -16.70 8.81
N ALA A 47 8.89 -16.29 8.79
CA ALA A 47 9.26 -14.92 8.40
C ALA A 47 8.92 -14.63 6.93
N LYS A 48 9.02 -15.64 6.06
CA LYS A 48 8.65 -15.52 4.65
C LYS A 48 7.14 -15.43 4.46
N GLU A 49 6.36 -16.24 5.16
CA GLU A 49 4.88 -16.15 5.14
C GLU A 49 4.39 -14.80 5.67
N TRP A 50 5.00 -14.31 6.75
CA TRP A 50 4.69 -13.00 7.30
C TRP A 50 5.00 -11.87 6.31
N LEU A 51 6.20 -11.88 5.72
CA LEU A 51 6.60 -10.86 4.75
C LEU A 51 5.69 -10.87 3.52
N ASN A 52 5.27 -12.04 3.05
CA ASN A 52 4.31 -12.16 1.96
C ASN A 52 2.95 -11.55 2.33
N THR A 53 2.47 -11.78 3.56
CA THR A 53 1.21 -11.21 4.05
C THR A 53 1.29 -9.67 4.06
N VAL A 54 2.35 -9.11 4.63
CA VAL A 54 2.57 -7.64 4.67
C VAL A 54 2.64 -7.03 3.26
N ILE A 55 3.36 -7.68 2.33
CA ILE A 55 3.45 -7.22 0.95
C ILE A 55 2.08 -7.28 0.26
N ASN A 56 1.34 -8.38 0.44
CA ASN A 56 0.04 -8.58 -0.19
C ASN A 56 -1.03 -7.59 0.33
N GLU A 57 -1.11 -7.37 1.64
CA GLU A 57 -2.05 -6.39 2.23
C GLU A 57 -1.80 -4.97 1.71
N ARG A 58 -0.53 -4.62 1.54
CA ARG A 58 -0.12 -3.33 1.02
C ARG A 58 -0.49 -3.16 -0.45
N GLU A 59 -0.23 -4.16 -1.29
CA GLU A 59 -0.66 -4.16 -2.69
C GLU A 59 -2.18 -4.12 -2.82
N GLU A 60 -2.91 -4.82 -1.95
CA GLU A 60 -4.37 -4.75 -1.90
C GLU A 60 -4.88 -3.37 -1.47
N ASN A 61 -4.23 -2.72 -0.50
CA ASN A 61 -4.54 -1.36 -0.10
C ASN A 61 -4.26 -0.34 -1.22
N GLU A 62 -3.14 -0.48 -1.93
CA GLU A 62 -2.82 0.37 -3.07
C GLU A 62 -3.87 0.21 -4.18
N ARG A 63 -4.25 -1.02 -4.54
CA ARG A 63 -5.31 -1.30 -5.51
C ARG A 63 -6.68 -0.76 -5.10
N ARG A 64 -7.08 -0.92 -3.83
CA ARG A 64 -8.33 -0.34 -3.32
C ARG A 64 -8.33 1.18 -3.41
N ASN A 65 -7.21 1.82 -3.08
CA ASN A 65 -7.10 3.28 -3.20
C ASN A 65 -7.19 3.74 -4.65
N GLU A 66 -6.60 3.01 -5.60
CA GLU A 66 -6.74 3.29 -7.02
C GLU A 66 -8.19 3.16 -7.51
N GLU A 67 -8.90 2.10 -7.11
CA GLU A 67 -10.32 1.93 -7.44
C GLU A 67 -11.19 3.06 -6.88
N ILE A 68 -10.93 3.49 -5.65
CA ILE A 68 -11.64 4.63 -5.04
C ILE A 68 -11.35 5.92 -5.80
N ALA A 69 -10.09 6.16 -6.17
CA ALA A 69 -9.69 7.35 -6.92
C ALA A 69 -10.32 7.36 -8.33
N GLU A 70 -10.38 6.22 -9.00
CA GLU A 70 -11.00 6.09 -10.31
C GLU A 70 -12.52 6.30 -10.23
N ARG A 71 -13.18 5.69 -9.24
CA ARG A 71 -14.61 5.92 -9.00
C ARG A 71 -14.93 7.40 -8.78
N LYS A 72 -14.13 8.11 -7.97
CA LYS A 72 -14.30 9.55 -7.75
C LYS A 72 -14.17 10.35 -9.04
N ARG A 73 -13.19 10.02 -9.89
CA ARG A 73 -13.04 10.67 -11.21
C ARG A 73 -14.26 10.44 -12.11
N GLN A 74 -14.78 9.21 -12.15
CA GLN A 74 -15.98 8.89 -12.93
C GLN A 74 -17.22 9.63 -12.41
N GLU A 75 -17.39 9.72 -11.08
CA GLU A 75 -18.48 10.47 -10.45
C GLU A 75 -18.38 11.97 -10.79
N GLU A 76 -17.20 12.58 -10.73
CA GLU A 76 -16.96 13.98 -11.09
C GLU A 76 -17.28 14.27 -12.57
N ILE A 77 -16.85 13.39 -13.47
CA ILE A 77 -17.16 13.50 -14.90
C ILE A 77 -18.67 13.40 -15.14
N ALA A 78 -19.34 12.46 -14.47
CA ALA A 78 -20.78 12.28 -14.59
C ALA A 78 -21.55 13.48 -14.06
N GLU A 79 -21.14 14.06 -12.93
CA GLU A 79 -21.74 15.26 -12.37
C GLU A 79 -21.58 16.46 -13.30
N ARG A 80 -20.36 16.69 -13.83
CA ARG A 80 -20.09 17.76 -14.80
C ARG A 80 -20.98 17.64 -16.04
N ARG A 81 -21.15 16.43 -16.59
CA ARG A 81 -22.05 16.19 -17.73
C ARG A 81 -23.50 16.51 -17.39
N ARG A 82 -23.98 16.18 -16.19
CA ARG A 82 -25.34 16.53 -15.74
C ARG A 82 -25.51 18.05 -15.64
N GLN A 83 -24.53 18.75 -15.08
CA GLN A 83 -24.57 20.21 -14.98
C GLN A 83 -24.58 20.87 -16.37
N GLU A 84 -23.74 20.42 -17.29
CA GLU A 84 -23.70 20.91 -18.67
C GLU A 84 -25.04 20.66 -19.39
N TYR A 85 -25.66 19.49 -19.19
CA TYR A 85 -26.98 19.19 -19.74
C TYR A 85 -28.07 20.13 -19.22
N ILE A 86 -28.12 20.35 -17.90
CA ILE A 86 -29.08 21.27 -17.27
C ILE A 86 -28.85 22.70 -17.75
N ALA A 87 -27.59 23.14 -17.82
CA ALA A 87 -27.25 24.48 -18.31
C ALA A 87 -27.66 24.67 -19.78
N LYS A 88 -27.47 23.66 -20.62
CA LYS A 88 -27.89 23.69 -22.02
C LYS A 88 -29.41 23.79 -22.15
N ARG A 89 -30.16 22.97 -21.40
CA ARG A 89 -31.63 23.00 -21.35
C ARG A 89 -32.18 24.37 -20.95
N LYS A 90 -31.61 25.00 -19.92
CA LYS A 90 -32.02 26.35 -19.50
C LYS A 90 -31.81 27.39 -20.61
N ARG A 91 -30.68 27.34 -21.33
CA ARG A 91 -30.42 28.24 -22.45
C ARG A 91 -31.38 28.04 -23.62
N GLU A 92 -31.81 26.82 -23.87
CA GLU A 92 -32.80 26.51 -24.92
C GLU A 92 -34.22 26.99 -24.53
N GLU A 93 -34.57 27.01 -23.25
CA GLU A 93 -35.87 27.50 -22.75
C GLU A 93 -35.94 29.03 -22.65
N GLU A 94 -34.80 29.73 -22.67
CA GLU A 94 -34.71 31.20 -22.67
C GLU A 94 -34.72 31.84 -24.09
N ILE A 95 -34.77 31.03 -25.16
CA ILE A 95 -34.83 31.46 -26.57
C ILE A 95 -36.24 31.23 -27.13
#